data_AF-A0A0B7BB57-F1
#
_entry.id   AF-A0A0B7BB57-F1
#
_cell.length_a   1.000
_cell.length_b   1.000
_cell.length_c   1.000
_cell.angle_alpha   90.00
_cell.angle_beta   90.00
_cell.angle_gamma   90.00
#
_symmetry.space_group_name_H-M   'P 1'
#
loop_
_entity.id
_entity.type
_entity.pdbx_description
1 polymer ?
#
loop_
_entity_poly.entity_id
_entity_poly.type
_entity_poly.pdbx_seq_one_letter_code
_entity_poly.pdbx_strand_id
1 'polypeptide(L)'
;MVVEGQQRIIPKGRTFSVQYSLPKLPVPALDQTLKKYLDSCRPLLTDDEYNTTLQVVNRFRLKEGPDLHKLLEERAQKEVNWICCKVHFWSPGL
;
A
#
# COMPACT_ATOMS: atom_id res chain seq x y z
N MET A 1 -14.11 40.43 34.14
CA MET A 1 -13.84 40.46 32.69
C MET A 1 -13.82 39.01 32.23
N VAL A 2 -14.95 38.49 31.75
CA VAL A 2 -15.04 37.13 31.20
C VAL A 2 -14.82 37.29 29.71
N VAL A 3 -13.70 36.76 29.22
CA VAL A 3 -13.36 36.74 27.79
C VAL A 3 -14.25 35.71 27.10
N GLU A 4 -15.15 36.20 26.25
CA GLU A 4 -16.12 35.40 25.49
C GLU A 4 -15.43 34.45 24.51
N GLY A 5 -16.03 33.27 24.37
CA GLY A 5 -15.49 32.12 23.66
C GLY A 5 -15.22 32.39 22.19
N GLN A 6 -13.98 32.07 21.77
CA GLN A 6 -13.67 31.90 20.37
C GLN A 6 -14.39 30.64 19.86
N GLN A 7 -15.49 30.85 19.12
CA GLN A 7 -16.21 29.79 18.43
C GLN A 7 -15.25 29.09 17.45
N ARG A 8 -14.86 27.85 17.76
CA ARG A 8 -14.10 27.00 16.83
C ARG A 8 -14.98 26.78 15.59
N ILE A 9 -14.61 27.41 14.47
CA ILE A 9 -15.20 27.14 13.16
C ILE A 9 -14.92 25.68 12.79
N ILE A 10 -15.83 24.77 13.16
CA ILE A 10 -15.80 23.39 12.67
C ILE A 10 -16.36 23.46 11.24
N PRO A 11 -15.55 23.20 10.20
CA PRO A 11 -16.08 23.18 8.84
C PRO A 11 -17.23 22.17 8.78
N LYS A 12 -18.42 22.63 8.34
CA LYS A 12 -19.62 21.80 8.11
C LYS A 12 -19.41 20.90 6.89
N GLY A 13 -18.47 19.96 6.97
CA GLY A 13 -18.38 18.84 6.05
C GLY A 13 -19.22 17.67 6.58
N ARG A 14 -20.05 17.04 5.76
CA ARG A 14 -20.56 15.69 6.08
C ARG A 14 -19.35 14.76 6.12
N THR A 15 -19.19 13.95 7.16
CA THR A 15 -17.98 13.13 7.42
C THR A 15 -17.47 12.33 6.22
N PHE A 16 -18.36 11.85 5.35
CA PHE A 16 -18.01 11.04 4.16
C PHE A 16 -18.24 11.74 2.82
N SER A 17 -18.43 13.06 2.83
CA SER A 17 -18.78 13.83 1.62
C SER A 17 -17.73 13.74 0.49
N VAL A 18 -16.46 13.52 0.83
CA VAL A 18 -15.33 13.41 -0.13
C VAL A 18 -14.89 11.97 -0.40
N GLN A 19 -15.58 10.96 0.18
CA GLN A 19 -15.16 9.56 0.09
C GLN A 19 -15.09 9.06 -1.36
N TYR A 20 -16.04 9.50 -2.19
CA TYR A 20 -16.13 9.10 -3.60
C TYR A 20 -15.16 9.85 -4.52
N SER A 21 -14.58 10.95 -4.05
CA SER A 21 -13.57 11.73 -4.80
C SER A 21 -12.13 11.33 -4.48
N LEU A 22 -11.92 10.37 -3.58
CA LEU A 22 -10.58 9.90 -3.25
C LEU A 22 -9.96 9.18 -4.46
N PRO A 23 -8.70 9.47 -4.80
CA PRO A 23 -8.01 8.77 -5.87
C PRO A 23 -7.85 7.29 -5.54
N LYS A 24 -7.89 6.43 -6.56
CA LYS A 24 -7.52 5.02 -6.42
C LYS A 24 -6.06 4.90 -6.03
N LEU A 25 -5.72 3.90 -5.22
CA LEU A 25 -4.34 3.63 -4.88
C LEU A 25 -3.60 3.07 -6.11
N PRO A 26 -2.49 3.70 -6.55
CA PRO A 26 -1.70 3.16 -7.64
C PRO A 26 -0.94 1.91 -7.19
N VAL A 27 -0.66 1.01 -8.11
CA VAL A 27 0.30 -0.08 -7.89
C VAL A 27 1.70 0.48 -8.19
N PRO A 28 2.64 0.46 -7.24
CA PRO A 28 4.01 0.92 -7.49
C PRO A 28 4.73 -0.03 -8.45
N ALA A 29 5.59 0.51 -9.31
CA ALA A 29 6.38 -0.30 -10.24
C ALA A 29 7.16 -1.39 -9.51
N LEU A 30 7.21 -2.59 -10.11
CA LEU A 30 7.89 -3.76 -9.52
C LEU A 30 9.35 -3.44 -9.14
N ASP A 31 10.13 -2.88 -10.07
CA ASP A 31 11.54 -2.54 -9.82
C ASP A 31 11.73 -1.57 -8.65
N GLN A 32 10.86 -0.57 -8.55
CA GLN A 32 10.91 0.41 -7.45
C GLN A 32 10.63 -0.27 -6.10
N THR A 33 9.69 -1.20 -6.09
CA THR A 33 9.31 -1.97 -4.89
C THR A 33 10.43 -2.90 -4.47
N LEU A 34 11.02 -3.65 -5.41
CA LEU A 34 12.14 -4.55 -5.14
C LEU A 34 13.38 -3.80 -4.64
N LYS A 35 13.67 -2.62 -5.20
CA LYS A 35 14.75 -1.77 -4.72
C LYS A 35 14.52 -1.31 -3.28
N LYS A 36 13.33 -0.76 -2.97
CA LYS A 36 12.99 -0.33 -1.60
C LYS A 36 13.04 -1.48 -0.60
N TYR A 37 12.65 -2.68 -1.02
CA TYR A 37 12.76 -3.88 -0.21
C TYR A 37 14.23 -4.18 0.15
N LEU A 38 15.12 -4.20 -0.84
CA LEU A 38 16.55 -4.41 -0.62
C LEU A 38 17.16 -3.31 0.27
N ASP A 39 16.81 -2.05 0.04
CA ASP A 39 17.25 -0.92 0.85
C ASP A 39 16.82 -1.09 2.33
N SER A 40 15.62 -1.65 2.56
CA SER A 40 15.09 -1.92 3.91
C SER A 40 15.76 -3.13 4.57
N CYS A 41 16.17 -4.13 3.79
CA CYS A 41 16.89 -5.31 4.29
C CYS A 41 18.35 -4.99 4.61
N ARG A 42 18.99 -4.07 3.89
CA ARG A 42 20.42 -3.78 4.01
C ARG A 42 20.92 -3.53 5.45
N PRO A 43 20.26 -2.73 6.30
CA PRO A 43 20.73 -2.52 7.68
C PRO A 43 20.49 -3.70 8.63
N LEU A 44 19.73 -4.70 8.21
CA LEU A 44 19.32 -5.85 9.04
C LEU A 44 20.14 -7.11 8.78
N LEU A 45 20.84 -7.17 7.64
CA LEU A 45 21.50 -8.37 7.14
C LEU A 45 23.02 -8.18 7.10
N THR A 46 23.75 -9.27 7.32
CA THR A 46 25.18 -9.35 6.99
C THR A 46 25.40 -9.31 5.48
N ASP A 47 26.64 -9.13 5.04
CA ASP A 47 26.97 -9.05 3.60
C ASP A 47 26.65 -10.36 2.85
N ASP A 48 26.90 -11.51 3.46
CA ASP A 48 26.60 -12.82 2.86
C ASP A 48 25.09 -13.08 2.73
N GLU A 49 24.33 -12.73 3.78
CA GLU A 49 22.86 -12.82 3.77
C GLU A 49 22.27 -11.86 2.73
N TYR A 50 22.76 -10.63 2.67
CA TYR A 50 22.32 -9.64 1.70
C TYR A 50 22.61 -10.08 0.26
N ASN A 51 23.78 -10.67 -0.01
CA ASN A 51 24.11 -11.22 -1.33
C ASN A 51 23.15 -12.37 -1.71
N THR A 52 22.80 -13.22 -0.76
CA THR A 52 21.80 -14.27 -0.98
C THR A 52 20.42 -13.67 -1.29
N THR A 53 19.99 -12.65 -0.54
CA THR A 53 18.74 -11.93 -0.79
C THR A 53 18.74 -11.27 -2.18
N LEU A 54 19.84 -10.64 -2.60
CA LEU A 54 20.00 -10.05 -3.93
C LEU A 54 19.77 -11.06 -5.04
N GLN A 55 20.33 -12.27 -4.92
CA GLN A 55 20.13 -13.32 -5.92
C GLN A 55 18.66 -13.77 -5.98
N VAL A 56 18.01 -13.93 -4.82
CA VAL A 56 16.59 -14.30 -4.76
C VAL A 56 15.71 -13.22 -5.38
N VAL A 57 15.95 -11.94 -5.05
CA VAL A 57 15.21 -10.80 -5.60
C VAL A 57 15.39 -10.69 -7.11
N ASN A 58 16.62 -10.85 -7.61
CA ASN A 58 16.89 -10.85 -9.06
C ASN A 58 16.21 -12.02 -9.78
N ARG A 59 16.20 -13.21 -9.18
CA ARG A 59 15.47 -14.36 -9.72
C ARG A 59 13.97 -14.08 -9.78
N PHE A 60 13.40 -13.51 -8.73
CA PHE A 60 11.99 -13.15 -8.69
C PHE A 60 11.65 -12.11 -9.76
N ARG A 61 12.47 -11.05 -9.88
CA ARG A 61 12.34 -9.99 -10.89
C ARG A 61 12.27 -10.53 -12.32
N LEU A 62 13.04 -11.58 -12.63
CA LEU A 62 13.13 -12.15 -13.97
C LEU A 62 12.13 -13.29 -14.25
N LYS A 63 11.60 -13.94 -13.20
CA LYS A 63 10.70 -15.09 -13.32
C LYS A 63 9.26 -14.71 -13.01
N GLU A 64 8.82 -14.98 -11.79
CA GLU A 64 7.41 -14.89 -11.39
C GLU A 64 6.94 -13.45 -11.14
N GLY A 65 7.87 -12.53 -10.85
CA GLY A 65 7.57 -11.15 -10.48
C GLY A 65 6.71 -10.40 -11.49
N PRO A 66 7.07 -10.37 -12.79
CA PRO A 66 6.29 -9.68 -13.82
C PRO A 66 4.86 -10.21 -13.98
N ASP A 67 4.68 -11.53 -13.98
CA ASP A 67 3.35 -12.15 -14.12
C ASP A 67 2.46 -11.86 -12.92
N LEU A 68 3.00 -11.98 -11.70
CA LEU A 68 2.28 -11.64 -10.47
C LEU A 68 1.97 -10.13 -10.38
N HIS A 69 2.89 -9.29 -10.84
CA HIS A 69 2.69 -7.84 -10.88
C HIS A 69 1.56 -7.46 -11.83
N LYS A 70 1.49 -8.08 -13.02
CA LYS A 70 0.39 -7.89 -13.96
C LYS A 70 -0.96 -8.27 -13.36
N LEU A 71 -1.04 -9.42 -12.68
CA LEU A 71 -2.26 -9.82 -11.97
C LEU A 71 -2.68 -8.80 -10.89
N LEU A 72 -1.70 -8.20 -10.21
CA LEU A 72 -1.94 -7.15 -9.22
C LEU A 72 -2.46 -5.86 -9.86
N GLU A 73 -1.91 -5.45 -10.99
CA GLU A 73 -2.39 -4.29 -11.77
C GLU A 73 -3.83 -4.51 -12.27
N GLU A 74 -4.14 -5.70 -12.79
CA GLU A 74 -5.49 -6.08 -13.20
C GLU A 74 -6.48 -6.03 -12.04
N ARG A 75 -6.05 -6.46 -10.83
CA ARG A 75 -6.85 -6.33 -9.61
C ARG A 75 -7.08 -4.87 -9.24
N ALA A 76 -6.06 -4.02 -9.35
CA ALA A 76 -6.14 -2.59 -9.02
C ALA A 76 -7.04 -1.79 -9.96
N GLN A 77 -7.22 -2.24 -11.20
CA GLN A 77 -8.21 -1.63 -12.10
C GLN A 77 -9.65 -1.86 -11.61
N LYS A 78 -9.93 -3.04 -11.04
CA LYS A 78 -11.27 -3.48 -10.62
C LYS A 78 -11.69 -2.97 -9.24
N GLU A 79 -10.73 -2.63 -8.38
CA GLU A 79 -10.99 -2.23 -6.98
C GLU A 79 -10.66 -0.75 -6.72
N VAL A 80 -11.37 -0.11 -5.79
CA VAL A 80 -11.06 1.28 -5.35
C VAL A 80 -9.78 1.30 -4.50
N ASN A 81 -9.61 0.26 -3.68
CA ASN A 81 -8.42 0.00 -2.89
C ASN A 81 -8.09 -1.50 -3.05
N TRP A 82 -7.01 -1.80 -3.76
CA TRP A 82 -6.61 -3.16 -4.13
C TRP A 82 -5.92 -3.94 -3.01
N ILE A 83 -5.47 -3.24 -1.96
CA ILE A 83 -4.85 -3.82 -0.75
C ILE A 83 -5.91 -4.21 0.27
N CYS A 84 -7.07 -3.55 0.26
CA CYS A 84 -8.15 -3.85 1.19
C CYS A 84 -8.68 -5.26 0.93
N CYS A 85 -8.41 -6.17 1.87
CA CYS A 85 -9.13 -7.43 1.95
C CYS A 85 -10.62 -7.11 2.09
N LYS A 86 -11.44 -7.44 1.10
CA LYS A 86 -12.88 -7.56 1.37
C LYS A 86 -13.02 -8.62 2.45
N VAL A 87 -13.44 -8.18 3.63
CA VAL A 87 -13.39 -8.91 4.92
C VAL A 87 -14.32 -10.15 4.96
N HIS A 88 -14.77 -10.67 3.82
CA HIS A 88 -15.49 -11.95 3.77
C HIS A 88 -14.65 -13.12 4.31
N PHE A 89 -13.34 -12.94 4.51
CA PHE A 89 -12.48 -13.96 5.12
C PHE A 89 -12.51 -13.98 6.66
N TRP A 90 -12.88 -12.89 7.36
CA TRP A 90 -12.77 -12.82 8.84
C TRP A 90 -14.10 -12.61 9.57
N SER A 91 -15.25 -12.79 8.91
CA SER A 91 -16.55 -12.81 9.60
C SER A 91 -17.51 -13.80 8.93
N PRO A 92 -17.43 -15.10 9.27
CA PRO A 92 -18.50 -16.03 8.99
C PRO A 92 -19.59 -15.85 10.05
N GLY A 93 -20.66 -15.11 9.73
CA GLY A 93 -21.91 -15.17 10.50
C GLY A 93 -22.27 -13.93 11.32
N LEU A 94 -22.49 -12.80 10.67
CA LEU A 94 -23.41 -11.75 11.14
C LEU A 94 -24.38 -11.40 10.02
#